data_AF-A0A644ZFE5-F1
#
_entry.id   AF-A0A644ZFE5-F1
#
_cell.length_a   1.000
_cell.length_b   1.000
_cell.length_c   1.000
_cell.angle_alpha   90.00
_cell.angle_beta   90.00
_cell.angle_gamma   90.00
#
_symmetry.space_group_name_H-M   'P 1'
#
loop_
_entity.id
_entity.type
_entity.pdbx_description
1 polymer ?
#
loop_
_entity_poly.entity_id
_entity_poly.type
_entity_poly.pdbx_seq_one_letter_code
_entity_poly.pdbx_strand_id
1 'polypeptide(L)'
;MSPNTMLTLIGVAITAILMSRNIKGAILIGILLTTIIGIPLGVTKTVPLAQLVSAPPSLSHTFFKLDLPGLLNIGQHGLFKAILNVLMVVISFSLVDMFDTIGTLVGTAQKANMLDENGKMKNMDKALLSDAVATTTGALLGTSTVTTFVESTAGISEGGRTGLTSVVTAIMFLVAMFFTGLVGIVPAEATAPALIVVGVLMMGAVTNINFNDFTEALPAFFTISIMPFTYSIANGIAAGIIFYPIVKIVTGRRKEVHPIVYVLAALFIIRFTILPK
;
A
#
# COMPACT_ATOMS: atom_id res chain seq x y z
N MET A 1 -5.69 25.83 -16.76
CA MET A 1 -5.54 24.71 -15.80
C MET A 1 -6.38 25.02 -14.57
N SER A 2 -7.01 24.03 -13.95
CA SER A 2 -7.72 24.27 -12.68
C SER A 2 -6.70 24.65 -11.58
N PRO A 3 -7.06 25.51 -10.63
CA PRO A 3 -6.19 25.88 -9.51
C PRO A 3 -5.65 24.66 -8.75
N ASN A 4 -6.46 23.61 -8.63
CA ASN A 4 -6.08 22.34 -7.99
C ASN A 4 -4.92 21.64 -8.71
N THR A 5 -5.01 21.47 -10.03
CA THR A 5 -3.95 20.81 -10.81
C THR A 5 -2.66 21.63 -10.78
N MET A 6 -2.77 22.96 -10.84
CA MET A 6 -1.62 23.84 -10.77
C MET A 6 -0.90 23.74 -9.42
N LEU A 7 -1.66 23.66 -8.32
CA LEU A 7 -1.11 23.48 -6.98
C LEU A 7 -0.35 22.15 -6.86
N THR A 8 -0.92 21.06 -7.35
CA THR A 8 -0.25 19.75 -7.35
C THR A 8 1.05 19.79 -8.15
N LEU A 9 1.07 20.40 -9.33
CA LEU A 9 2.29 20.48 -10.16
C LEU A 9 3.38 21.32 -9.48
N ILE A 10 3.01 22.44 -8.87
CA ILE A 10 3.94 23.26 -8.08
C ILE A 10 4.48 22.45 -6.90
N GLY A 11 3.61 21.72 -6.18
CA GLY A 11 4.02 20.89 -5.06
C GLY A 11 4.95 19.75 -5.47
N VAL A 12 4.74 19.13 -6.62
CA VAL A 12 5.65 18.13 -7.20
C VAL A 12 7.00 18.77 -7.49
N ALA A 13 7.03 19.94 -8.16
CA ALA A 13 8.28 20.64 -8.46
C ALA A 13 9.06 21.00 -7.17
N ILE A 14 8.38 21.56 -6.17
CA ILE A 14 8.99 21.90 -4.88
C ILE A 14 9.56 20.66 -4.21
N THR A 15 8.75 19.61 -4.05
CA THR A 15 9.16 18.38 -3.36
C THR A 15 10.33 17.71 -4.08
N ALA A 16 10.28 17.63 -5.42
CA ALA A 16 11.37 17.07 -6.23
C ALA A 16 12.66 17.90 -6.13
N ILE A 17 12.58 19.24 -6.12
CA ILE A 17 13.76 20.11 -5.94
C ILE A 17 14.36 19.92 -4.54
N LEU A 18 13.53 19.89 -3.49
CA LEU A 18 14.00 19.70 -2.12
C LEU A 18 14.66 18.31 -1.95
N MET A 19 14.06 17.28 -2.54
CA MET A 19 14.61 15.93 -2.52
C MET A 19 15.90 15.78 -3.32
N SER A 20 15.99 16.38 -4.51
CA SER A 20 17.23 16.37 -5.32
C SER A 20 18.39 17.10 -4.63
N ARG A 21 18.08 18.05 -3.74
CA ARG A 21 19.06 18.73 -2.88
C ARG A 21 19.38 17.98 -1.58
N ASN A 22 18.86 16.77 -1.39
CA ASN A 22 19.05 15.95 -0.18
C ASN A 22 18.68 16.69 1.12
N ILE A 23 17.62 17.51 1.09
CA ILE A 23 17.15 18.23 2.27
C ILE A 23 16.35 17.26 3.15
N LYS A 24 16.76 17.13 4.41
CA LYS A 24 16.08 16.30 5.41
C LYS A 24 14.65 16.79 5.60
N GLY A 25 13.68 15.88 5.53
CA GLY A 25 12.26 16.24 5.63
C GLY A 25 11.69 16.93 4.38
N ALA A 26 12.33 16.81 3.22
CA ALA A 26 11.87 17.39 1.96
C ALA A 26 10.39 17.12 1.63
N ILE A 27 9.88 15.92 1.93
CA ILE A 27 8.47 15.58 1.73
C ILE A 27 7.57 16.42 2.65
N LEU A 28 7.89 16.51 3.93
CA LEU A 28 7.13 17.30 4.91
C LEU A 28 7.16 18.79 4.56
N ILE A 29 8.34 19.32 4.24
CA ILE A 29 8.51 20.72 3.82
C ILE A 29 7.73 20.99 2.53
N GLY A 30 7.75 20.05 1.58
CA GLY A 30 6.97 20.12 0.35
C GLY A 30 5.47 20.22 0.60
N ILE A 31 4.93 19.38 1.48
CA ILE A 31 3.51 19.43 1.89
C ILE A 31 3.18 20.79 2.52
N LEU A 32 4.01 21.28 3.45
CA LEU A 32 3.78 22.56 4.14
C LEU A 32 3.81 23.74 3.16
N LEU A 33 4.83 23.83 2.30
CA LEU A 33 4.93 24.90 1.30
C LEU A 33 3.77 24.86 0.31
N THR A 34 3.40 23.66 -0.17
CA THR A 34 2.27 23.50 -1.08
C THR A 34 0.96 23.89 -0.40
N THR A 35 0.76 23.53 0.86
CA THR A 35 -0.42 23.94 1.63
C THR A 35 -0.49 25.46 1.79
N ILE A 36 0.63 26.12 2.07
CA ILE A 36 0.69 27.60 2.18
C ILE A 36 0.38 28.27 0.84
N ILE A 37 0.91 27.74 -0.27
CA ILE A 37 0.65 28.25 -1.62
C ILE A 37 -0.82 28.00 -2.04
N GLY A 38 -1.46 26.96 -1.50
CA GLY A 38 -2.87 26.66 -1.75
C GLY A 38 -3.85 27.67 -1.14
N ILE A 39 -3.43 28.44 -0.12
CA ILE A 39 -4.25 29.50 0.52
C ILE A 39 -4.59 30.64 -0.47
N PRO A 40 -3.60 31.32 -1.09
CA PRO A 40 -3.90 32.39 -2.05
C PRO A 40 -4.57 31.88 -3.34
N LEU A 41 -4.42 30.59 -3.66
CA LEU A 41 -5.10 29.96 -4.80
C LEU A 41 -6.56 29.56 -4.50
N GLY A 42 -7.04 29.74 -3.27
CA GLY A 42 -8.40 29.40 -2.86
C GLY A 42 -8.69 27.90 -2.78
N VAL A 43 -7.66 27.05 -2.86
CA VAL A 43 -7.76 25.58 -2.78
C VAL A 43 -7.73 25.12 -1.32
N THR A 44 -6.89 25.75 -0.51
CA THR A 44 -6.78 25.44 0.92
C THR A 44 -7.83 26.21 1.70
N LYS A 45 -8.81 25.50 2.27
CA LYS A 45 -9.80 26.10 3.18
C LYS A 45 -9.16 26.31 4.54
N THR A 46 -9.00 27.57 4.94
CA THR A 46 -8.52 27.91 6.28
C THR A 46 -9.59 27.58 7.31
N VAL A 47 -9.24 26.75 8.28
CA VAL A 47 -10.10 26.38 9.40
C VAL A 47 -9.84 27.35 10.56
N PRO A 48 -10.85 27.79 11.33
CA PRO A 48 -10.62 28.67 12.48
C PRO A 48 -9.61 28.07 13.47
N LEU A 49 -8.72 28.89 14.05
CA LEU A 49 -7.70 28.44 15.02
C LEU A 49 -8.30 27.64 16.19
N ALA A 50 -9.55 27.93 16.56
CA ALA A 50 -10.29 27.26 17.63
C ALA A 50 -10.62 25.78 17.34
N GLN A 51 -10.47 25.32 16.09
CA GLN A 51 -10.71 23.93 15.69
C GLN A 51 -9.41 23.15 15.42
N LEU A 52 -8.24 23.74 15.70
CA LEU A 52 -6.95 23.07 15.45
C LEU A 52 -6.69 21.90 16.40
N VAL A 53 -7.19 22.00 17.63
CA VAL A 53 -7.15 20.94 18.63
C VAL A 53 -8.59 20.49 18.87
N SER A 54 -8.88 19.25 18.49
CA SER A 54 -10.19 18.63 18.66
C SER A 54 -10.05 17.28 19.34
N ALA A 55 -11.13 16.83 19.98
CA ALA A 55 -11.19 15.45 20.42
C ALA A 55 -10.98 14.50 19.21
N PRO A 56 -10.29 13.36 19.39
CA PRO A 56 -10.12 12.38 18.33
C PRO A 56 -11.48 12.00 17.71
N PRO A 57 -11.52 11.72 16.40
CA PRO A 57 -12.74 11.28 15.73
C PRO A 57 -13.35 10.06 16.43
N SER A 58 -14.67 10.05 16.56
CA SER A 58 -15.35 8.94 17.24
C SER A 58 -15.24 7.64 16.46
N LEU A 59 -14.77 6.58 17.14
CA LEU A 59 -14.77 5.21 16.61
C LEU A 59 -16.18 4.61 16.51
N SER A 60 -17.22 5.24 17.06
CA SER A 60 -18.59 4.71 17.09
C SER A 60 -19.19 4.42 15.71
N HIS A 61 -18.64 5.01 14.64
CA HIS A 61 -19.12 4.81 13.28
C HIS A 61 -18.56 3.56 12.60
N THR A 62 -17.41 3.06 13.06
CA THR A 62 -16.65 1.99 12.38
C THR A 62 -16.36 0.80 13.28
N PHE A 63 -16.29 1.02 14.59
CA PHE A 63 -15.97 0.01 15.58
C PHE A 63 -16.96 -1.16 15.56
N PHE A 64 -16.46 -2.35 15.24
CA PHE A 64 -17.23 -3.59 15.10
C PHE A 64 -18.42 -3.53 14.12
N LYS A 65 -18.48 -2.53 13.23
CA LYS A 65 -19.52 -2.44 12.21
C LYS A 65 -19.15 -3.23 10.96
N LEU A 66 -18.91 -4.53 11.15
CA LEU A 66 -18.59 -5.45 10.07
C LEU A 66 -19.85 -5.69 9.21
N ASP A 67 -19.73 -5.53 7.90
CA ASP A 67 -20.81 -5.84 6.95
C ASP A 67 -20.92 -7.35 6.68
N LEU A 68 -21.26 -8.10 7.73
CA LEU A 68 -21.55 -9.53 7.64
C LEU A 68 -22.78 -9.84 6.75
N PRO A 69 -23.86 -9.03 6.77
CA PRO A 69 -24.99 -9.25 5.87
C PRO A 69 -24.61 -9.11 4.39
N GLY A 70 -23.82 -8.10 4.03
CA GLY A 70 -23.28 -7.93 2.68
C GLY A 70 -22.34 -9.07 2.27
N LEU A 71 -21.49 -9.52 3.20
CA LEU A 71 -20.58 -10.65 2.97
C LEU A 71 -21.33 -11.97 2.73
N LEU A 72 -22.35 -12.25 3.54
CA LEU A 72 -23.08 -13.51 3.50
C LEU A 72 -24.16 -13.53 2.42
N ASN A 73 -24.64 -12.37 1.96
CA ASN A 73 -25.62 -12.15 0.88
C ASN A 73 -26.70 -13.26 0.78
N ILE A 74 -27.24 -13.66 1.95
CA ILE A 74 -28.08 -14.86 2.13
C ILE A 74 -29.42 -14.71 1.38
N GLY A 75 -29.80 -13.48 1.05
CA GLY A 75 -31.12 -13.14 0.52
C GLY A 75 -31.42 -13.57 -0.92
N GLN A 76 -30.43 -13.93 -1.77
CA GLN A 76 -30.72 -14.19 -3.19
C GLN A 76 -30.14 -15.50 -3.79
N HIS A 77 -29.25 -16.23 -3.12
CA HIS A 77 -28.44 -17.25 -3.81
C HIS A 77 -28.18 -18.58 -3.06
N GLY A 78 -28.78 -18.79 -1.88
CA GLY A 78 -28.67 -20.05 -1.12
C GLY A 78 -27.33 -20.23 -0.39
N LEU A 79 -27.34 -21.06 0.67
CA LEU A 79 -26.21 -21.23 1.60
C LEU A 79 -24.90 -21.65 0.90
N PHE A 80 -24.99 -22.46 -0.15
CA PHE A 80 -23.82 -22.93 -0.90
C PHE A 80 -23.07 -21.79 -1.61
N LYS A 81 -23.79 -20.86 -2.25
CA LYS A 81 -23.16 -19.70 -2.92
C LYS A 81 -22.60 -18.70 -1.91
N ALA A 82 -23.25 -18.54 -0.75
CA ALA A 82 -22.73 -17.71 0.35
C ALA A 82 -21.39 -18.24 0.88
N ILE A 83 -21.31 -19.55 1.16
CA ILE A 83 -20.07 -20.20 1.62
C ILE A 83 -18.97 -20.08 0.56
N LEU A 84 -19.29 -20.33 -0.71
CA LEU A 84 -18.32 -20.17 -1.80
C LEU A 84 -17.83 -18.73 -1.92
N ASN A 85 -18.71 -17.73 -1.79
CA ASN A 85 -18.33 -16.32 -1.86
C ASN A 85 -17.40 -15.94 -0.71
N VAL A 86 -17.75 -16.30 0.54
CA VAL A 86 -16.89 -16.07 1.71
C VAL A 86 -15.54 -16.73 1.51
N LEU A 87 -15.50 -18.01 1.14
CA LEU A 87 -14.26 -18.74 0.93
C LEU A 87 -13.40 -18.06 -0.14
N MET A 88 -14.01 -17.62 -1.23
CA MET A 88 -13.33 -16.98 -2.35
C MET A 88 -12.80 -15.58 -2.02
N VAL A 89 -13.59 -14.76 -1.31
CA VAL A 89 -13.18 -13.43 -0.83
C VAL A 89 -12.05 -13.58 0.18
N VAL A 90 -12.18 -14.45 1.18
CA VAL A 90 -11.15 -14.71 2.18
C VAL A 90 -9.87 -15.16 1.52
N ILE A 91 -9.91 -16.20 0.68
CA ILE A 91 -8.73 -16.69 -0.04
C ILE A 91 -8.13 -15.59 -0.91
N SER A 92 -8.94 -14.86 -1.70
CA SER A 92 -8.42 -13.83 -2.60
C SER A 92 -7.76 -12.68 -1.85
N PHE A 93 -8.41 -12.12 -0.82
CA PHE A 93 -7.87 -10.99 -0.08
C PHE A 93 -6.71 -11.41 0.81
N SER A 94 -6.77 -12.56 1.48
CA SER A 94 -5.64 -13.06 2.29
C SER A 94 -4.41 -13.33 1.44
N LEU A 95 -4.56 -13.85 0.22
CA LEU A 95 -3.41 -14.04 -0.67
C LEU A 95 -2.83 -12.71 -1.15
N VAL A 96 -3.68 -11.77 -1.56
CA VAL A 96 -3.23 -10.44 -1.97
C VAL A 96 -2.51 -9.74 -0.83
N ASP A 97 -3.09 -9.74 0.37
CA ASP A 97 -2.53 -9.15 1.59
C ASP A 97 -1.19 -9.81 1.95
N MET A 98 -1.11 -11.15 1.90
CA MET A 98 0.15 -11.87 2.13
C MET A 98 1.23 -11.44 1.14
N PHE A 99 0.92 -11.33 -0.16
CA PHE A 99 1.90 -10.92 -1.16
C PHE A 99 2.28 -9.44 -1.05
N ASP A 100 1.32 -8.58 -0.69
CA ASP A 100 1.57 -7.16 -0.43
C ASP A 100 2.51 -7.01 0.76
N THR A 101 2.22 -7.66 1.89
CA THR A 101 3.05 -7.66 3.08
C THR A 101 4.43 -8.25 2.82
N ILE A 102 4.55 -9.38 2.11
CA ILE A 102 5.87 -9.93 1.75
C ILE A 102 6.64 -8.95 0.86
N GLY A 103 6.00 -8.39 -0.16
CA GLY A 103 6.62 -7.46 -1.10
C GLY A 103 7.12 -6.18 -0.43
N THR A 104 6.29 -5.58 0.42
CA THR A 104 6.63 -4.35 1.16
C THR A 104 7.64 -4.63 2.27
N LEU A 105 7.53 -5.74 3.02
CA LEU A 105 8.53 -6.14 4.03
C LEU A 105 9.89 -6.41 3.40
N VAL A 106 9.96 -7.18 2.31
CA VAL A 106 11.24 -7.49 1.64
C VAL A 106 11.83 -6.22 1.02
N GLY A 107 11.01 -5.40 0.35
CA GLY A 107 11.46 -4.15 -0.25
C GLY A 107 12.01 -3.15 0.78
N THR A 108 11.34 -3.02 1.94
CA THR A 108 11.81 -2.18 3.04
C THR A 108 13.04 -2.77 3.75
N ALA A 109 13.08 -4.08 3.98
CA ALA A 109 14.21 -4.77 4.58
C ALA A 109 15.48 -4.67 3.72
N GLN A 110 15.33 -4.75 2.40
CA GLN A 110 16.44 -4.55 1.46
C GLN A 110 17.02 -3.15 1.60
N LYS A 111 16.17 -2.11 1.65
CA LYS A 111 16.63 -0.72 1.89
C LYS A 111 17.24 -0.52 3.27
N ALA A 112 16.80 -1.28 4.27
CA ALA A 112 17.36 -1.27 5.62
C ALA A 112 18.67 -2.06 5.78
N ASN A 113 19.11 -2.79 4.74
CA ASN A 113 20.20 -3.78 4.81
C ASN A 113 19.95 -4.84 5.91
N MET A 114 18.72 -5.34 5.99
CA MET A 114 18.28 -6.35 6.98
C MET A 114 18.02 -7.74 6.36
N LEU A 115 18.42 -7.94 5.11
CA LEU A 115 18.39 -9.24 4.44
C LEU A 115 19.72 -9.96 4.64
N ASP A 116 19.68 -11.29 4.79
CA ASP A 116 20.87 -12.13 4.82
C ASP A 116 21.47 -12.34 3.42
N GLU A 117 22.59 -13.06 3.34
CA GLU A 117 23.31 -13.36 2.08
C GLU A 117 22.46 -14.15 1.08
N ASN A 118 21.41 -14.84 1.55
CA ASN A 118 20.47 -15.58 0.73
C ASN A 118 19.22 -14.76 0.37
N GLY A 119 19.21 -13.46 0.69
CA GLY A 119 18.07 -12.56 0.47
C GLY A 119 16.90 -12.81 1.42
N LYS A 120 17.09 -13.55 2.52
CA LYS A 120 16.04 -13.87 3.49
C LYS A 120 16.05 -12.90 4.66
N MET A 121 14.86 -12.56 5.12
CA MET A 121 14.65 -11.74 6.31
C MET A 121 14.68 -12.60 7.57
N LYS A 122 15.39 -12.14 8.60
CA LYS A 122 15.37 -12.78 9.91
C LYS A 122 13.96 -12.69 10.52
N ASN A 123 13.43 -13.81 11.01
CA ASN A 123 12.11 -13.90 11.66
C ASN A 123 10.92 -13.46 10.79
N MET A 124 10.94 -13.76 9.48
CA MET A 124 9.84 -13.41 8.57
C MET A 124 8.47 -13.88 9.10
N ASP A 125 8.38 -15.08 9.68
CA ASP A 125 7.14 -15.60 10.27
C ASP A 125 6.59 -14.71 11.39
N LYS A 126 7.46 -14.10 12.20
CA LYS A 126 7.04 -13.18 13.27
C LYS A 126 6.58 -11.84 12.70
N ALA A 127 7.20 -11.37 11.61
CA ALA A 127 6.78 -10.17 10.92
C ALA A 127 5.40 -10.35 10.28
N LEU A 128 5.19 -11.49 9.59
CA LEU A 128 3.89 -11.87 9.02
C LEU A 128 2.81 -12.05 10.09
N LEU A 129 3.15 -12.61 11.25
CA LEU A 129 2.22 -12.71 12.37
C LEU A 129 1.83 -11.33 12.91
N SER A 130 2.80 -10.41 13.06
CA SER A 130 2.55 -9.04 13.50
C SER A 130 1.61 -8.30 12.54
N ASP A 131 1.82 -8.49 11.24
CA ASP A 131 0.99 -7.94 10.18
C ASP A 131 -0.44 -8.50 10.23
N ALA A 132 -0.59 -9.82 10.33
CA ALA A 132 -1.89 -10.47 10.45
C ALA A 132 -2.68 -9.99 11.69
N VAL A 133 -2.00 -9.80 12.83
CA VAL A 133 -2.62 -9.24 14.05
C VAL A 133 -3.04 -7.78 13.82
N ALA A 134 -2.20 -6.97 13.17
CA ALA A 134 -2.49 -5.58 12.85
C ALA A 134 -3.68 -5.46 11.88
N THR A 135 -3.69 -6.24 10.81
CA THR A 135 -4.79 -6.28 9.82
C THR A 135 -6.10 -6.75 10.45
N THR A 136 -6.07 -7.82 11.25
CA THR A 136 -7.28 -8.32 11.92
C THR A 136 -7.83 -7.29 12.92
N THR A 137 -6.95 -6.69 13.73
CA THR A 137 -7.35 -5.66 14.70
C THR A 137 -7.85 -4.41 13.98
N GLY A 138 -7.20 -4.00 12.88
CA GLY A 138 -7.61 -2.87 12.05
C GLY A 138 -9.00 -3.08 11.44
N ALA A 139 -9.29 -4.27 10.94
CA ALA A 139 -10.62 -4.61 10.42
C ALA A 139 -11.72 -4.47 11.49
N LEU A 140 -11.44 -4.85 12.75
CA LEU A 140 -12.40 -4.67 13.86
C LEU A 140 -12.62 -3.20 14.22
N LEU A 141 -11.61 -2.36 14.04
CA LEU A 141 -11.71 -0.90 14.20
C LEU A 141 -12.36 -0.22 12.98
N GLY A 142 -12.58 -0.97 11.90
CA GLY A 142 -13.19 -0.53 10.64
C GLY A 142 -12.26 0.30 9.75
N THR A 143 -10.95 0.06 9.82
CA THR A 143 -9.96 0.56 8.85
C THR A 143 -9.70 -0.47 7.74
N SER A 144 -9.07 -0.04 6.64
CA SER A 144 -8.50 -0.95 5.63
C SER A 144 -7.41 -1.85 6.23
N THR A 145 -6.93 -2.81 5.43
CA THR A 145 -5.80 -3.67 5.80
C THR A 145 -4.60 -2.83 6.24
N VAL A 146 -3.94 -3.26 7.31
CA VAL A 146 -2.81 -2.55 7.92
C VAL A 146 -1.56 -3.28 7.50
N THR A 147 -0.70 -2.63 6.72
CA THR A 147 0.52 -3.27 6.20
C THR A 147 1.77 -2.44 6.45
N THR A 148 2.92 -2.99 6.08
CA THR A 148 4.21 -2.30 6.15
C THR A 148 4.29 -1.21 5.08
N PHE A 149 4.46 0.03 5.50
CA PHE A 149 4.56 1.18 4.58
C PHE A 149 5.95 1.27 3.93
N VAL A 150 5.99 1.33 2.60
CA VAL A 150 7.24 1.49 1.84
C VAL A 150 7.84 2.89 2.02
N GLU A 151 7.02 3.88 2.36
CA GLU A 151 7.42 5.22 2.77
C GLU A 151 8.38 5.20 3.96
N SER A 152 8.33 4.17 4.81
CA SER A 152 9.25 3.96 5.92
C SER A 152 10.71 3.89 5.46
N THR A 153 10.97 3.57 4.19
CA THR A 153 12.31 3.61 3.59
C THR A 153 12.96 4.98 3.64
N ALA A 154 12.18 6.07 3.60
CA ALA A 154 12.70 7.43 3.81
C ALA A 154 13.23 7.61 5.24
N GLY A 155 12.50 7.11 6.25
CA GLY A 155 12.94 7.12 7.65
C GLY A 155 14.17 6.22 7.89
N ILE A 156 14.21 5.06 7.25
CA ILE A 156 15.35 4.12 7.28
C ILE A 156 16.61 4.78 6.69
N SER A 157 16.45 5.55 5.61
CA SER A 157 17.55 6.26 4.94
C SER A 157 18.16 7.36 5.83
N GLU A 158 17.35 7.97 6.69
CA GLU A 158 17.79 8.93 7.72
C GLU A 158 18.34 8.27 9.00
N GLY A 159 18.38 6.93 9.06
CA GLY A 159 18.97 6.16 10.17
C GLY A 159 17.97 5.46 11.09
N GLY A 160 16.67 5.55 10.82
CA GLY A 160 15.62 4.87 11.60
C GLY A 160 15.57 3.36 11.32
N ARG A 161 16.38 2.57 12.03
CA ARG A 161 16.53 1.12 11.81
C ARG A 161 16.11 0.24 13.00
N THR A 162 15.49 0.82 14.03
CA THR A 162 15.15 0.09 15.27
C THR A 162 13.64 0.02 15.48
N GLY A 163 13.15 -0.97 16.22
CA GLY A 163 11.73 -1.03 16.58
C GLY A 163 11.27 0.19 17.39
N LEU A 164 12.18 0.85 18.11
CA LEU A 164 11.86 2.06 18.88
C LEU A 164 11.41 3.21 17.98
N THR A 165 11.96 3.33 16.77
CA THR A 165 11.49 4.37 15.82
C THR A 165 10.04 4.13 15.41
N SER A 166 9.65 2.87 15.22
CA SER A 166 8.26 2.50 14.91
C SER A 166 7.32 2.78 16.09
N VAL A 167 7.74 2.47 17.32
CA VAL A 167 6.96 2.76 18.53
C VAL A 167 6.77 4.26 18.74
N VAL A 168 7.84 5.06 18.61
CA VAL A 168 7.75 6.52 18.72
C VAL A 168 6.83 7.08 17.64
N THR A 169 6.94 6.58 16.40
CA THR A 169 6.04 6.98 15.32
C THR A 169 4.58 6.66 15.63
N ALA A 170 4.29 5.47 16.15
CA ALA A 170 2.94 5.09 16.56
C ALA A 170 2.39 6.01 17.67
N ILE A 171 3.20 6.34 18.69
CA ILE A 171 2.82 7.27 19.75
C ILE A 171 2.56 8.67 19.17
N MET A 172 3.41 9.15 18.26
CA MET A 172 3.21 10.44 17.59
C MET A 172 1.93 10.45 16.75
N PHE A 173 1.57 9.35 16.08
CA PHE A 173 0.28 9.24 15.39
C PHE A 173 -0.91 9.27 16.37
N LEU A 174 -0.79 8.65 17.55
CA LEU A 174 -1.82 8.75 18.59
C LEU A 174 -2.01 10.19 19.08
N VAL A 175 -0.90 10.91 19.27
CA VAL A 175 -0.93 12.34 19.63
C VAL A 175 -1.49 13.18 18.48
N ALA A 176 -1.17 12.85 17.24
CA ALA A 176 -1.66 13.55 16.05
C ALA A 176 -3.19 13.50 15.91
N MET A 177 -3.88 12.51 16.49
CA MET A 177 -5.35 12.44 16.48
C MET A 177 -6.01 13.65 17.17
N PHE A 178 -5.35 14.25 18.16
CA PHE A 178 -5.82 15.49 18.81
C PHE A 178 -5.63 16.73 17.92
N PHE A 179 -4.79 16.64 16.89
CA PHE A 179 -4.49 17.68 15.93
C PHE A 179 -5.15 17.41 14.57
N THR A 180 -6.24 16.66 14.54
CA THR A 180 -6.98 16.33 13.30
C THR A 180 -7.46 17.57 12.56
N GLY A 181 -7.76 18.66 13.28
CA GLY A 181 -8.04 19.96 12.69
C GLY A 181 -6.89 20.53 11.85
N LEU A 182 -5.62 20.34 12.26
CA LEU A 182 -4.44 20.72 11.47
C LEU A 182 -4.29 19.85 10.22
N VAL A 183 -4.48 18.53 10.37
CA VAL A 183 -4.39 17.58 9.24
C VAL A 183 -5.47 17.89 8.20
N GLY A 184 -6.67 18.28 8.62
CA GLY A 184 -7.78 18.65 7.74
C GLY A 184 -7.56 19.95 6.92
N ILE A 185 -6.61 20.80 7.29
CA ILE A 185 -6.24 21.98 6.50
C ILE A 185 -5.49 21.58 5.23
N VAL A 186 -4.71 20.50 5.30
CA VAL A 186 -3.85 20.08 4.20
C VAL A 186 -4.74 19.55 3.06
N PRO A 187 -4.77 20.23 1.90
CA PRO A 187 -5.58 19.78 0.77
C PRO A 187 -4.97 18.51 0.15
N ALA A 188 -5.80 17.71 -0.51
CA ALA A 188 -5.34 16.49 -1.19
C ALA A 188 -4.29 16.79 -2.27
N GLU A 189 -4.38 17.97 -2.89
CA GLU A 189 -3.42 18.51 -3.86
C GLU A 189 -2.03 18.74 -3.25
N ALA A 190 -1.91 18.96 -1.94
CA ALA A 190 -0.64 19.12 -1.25
C ALA A 190 -0.03 17.78 -0.81
N THR A 191 -0.85 16.74 -0.60
CA THR A 191 -0.38 15.38 -0.28
C THR A 191 -0.06 14.56 -1.53
N ALA A 192 -0.71 14.82 -2.67
CA ALA A 192 -0.46 14.13 -3.93
C ALA A 192 1.01 14.17 -4.40
N PRO A 193 1.74 15.31 -4.30
CA PRO A 193 3.18 15.35 -4.59
C PRO A 193 4.01 14.35 -3.79
N ALA A 194 3.70 14.18 -2.50
CA ALA A 194 4.40 13.24 -1.64
C ALA A 194 4.25 11.80 -2.17
N LEU A 195 3.02 11.39 -2.52
CA LEU A 195 2.74 10.06 -3.09
C LEU A 195 3.44 9.85 -4.43
N ILE A 196 3.48 10.87 -5.30
CA ILE A 196 4.18 10.80 -6.60
C ILE A 196 5.68 10.57 -6.38
N VAL A 197 6.29 11.35 -5.49
CA VAL A 197 7.74 11.26 -5.25
C VAL A 197 8.11 9.96 -4.54
N VAL A 198 7.28 9.49 -3.59
CA VAL A 198 7.45 8.15 -3.01
C VAL A 198 7.40 7.08 -4.09
N GLY A 199 6.45 7.16 -5.04
CA GLY A 199 6.39 6.25 -6.18
C GLY A 199 7.69 6.23 -6.99
N VAL A 200 8.33 7.39 -7.21
CA VAL A 200 9.64 7.48 -7.86
C VAL A 200 10.73 6.76 -7.06
N LEU A 201 10.75 6.89 -5.73
CA LEU A 201 11.71 6.18 -4.88
C LEU A 201 11.51 4.66 -4.95
N MET A 202 10.26 4.21 -5.08
CA MET A 202 9.89 2.80 -5.16
C MET A 202 10.29 2.16 -6.50
N MET A 203 10.46 2.94 -7.58
CA MET A 203 10.98 2.43 -8.85
C MET A 203 12.38 1.81 -8.73
N GLY A 204 13.16 2.17 -7.70
CA GLY A 204 14.43 1.52 -7.41
C GLY A 204 14.32 0.04 -7.02
N ALA A 205 13.16 -0.46 -6.60
CA ALA A 205 12.96 -1.89 -6.39
C ALA A 205 12.80 -2.64 -7.73
N VAL A 206 12.15 -1.99 -8.71
CA VAL A 206 11.93 -2.52 -10.06
C VAL A 206 13.26 -2.78 -10.77
N THR A 207 14.31 -1.99 -10.49
CA THR A 207 15.64 -2.19 -11.11
C THR A 207 16.32 -3.49 -10.71
N ASN A 208 15.88 -4.16 -9.64
CA ASN A 208 16.41 -5.47 -9.23
C ASN A 208 15.78 -6.64 -10.00
N ILE A 209 14.72 -6.38 -10.77
CA ILE A 209 14.07 -7.40 -11.59
C ILE A 209 14.96 -7.71 -12.80
N ASN A 210 15.20 -9.00 -13.07
CA ASN A 210 15.98 -9.42 -14.23
C ASN A 210 15.17 -9.28 -15.53
N PHE A 211 15.14 -8.07 -16.09
CA PHE A 211 14.47 -7.79 -17.36
C PHE A 211 15.15 -8.43 -18.58
N ASN A 212 16.35 -9.00 -18.44
CA ASN A 212 17.00 -9.74 -19.53
C ASN A 212 16.38 -11.13 -19.72
N ASP A 213 15.73 -11.70 -18.70
CA ASP A 213 14.98 -12.94 -18.83
C ASP A 213 13.50 -12.64 -19.10
N PHE A 214 13.03 -12.90 -20.32
CA PHE A 214 11.64 -12.66 -20.69
C PHE A 214 10.63 -13.42 -19.80
N THR A 215 11.04 -14.56 -19.24
CA THR A 215 10.20 -15.38 -18.34
C THR A 215 9.97 -14.72 -16.98
N GLU A 216 10.83 -13.78 -16.58
CA GLU A 216 10.70 -12.93 -15.39
C GLU A 216 10.13 -11.54 -15.76
N ALA A 217 10.55 -11.00 -16.90
CA ALA A 217 10.19 -9.66 -17.37
C ALA A 217 8.69 -9.52 -17.68
N LEU A 218 8.10 -10.49 -18.38
CA LEU A 218 6.69 -10.40 -18.78
C LEU A 218 5.73 -10.39 -17.58
N PRO A 219 5.84 -11.32 -16.60
CA PRO A 219 5.02 -11.29 -15.39
C PRO A 219 5.22 -10.02 -14.56
N ALA A 220 6.46 -9.54 -14.42
CA ALA A 220 6.77 -8.29 -13.74
C ALA A 220 6.10 -7.08 -14.43
N PHE A 221 6.20 -7.00 -15.75
CA PHE A 221 5.58 -5.94 -16.54
C PHE A 221 4.06 -5.93 -16.39
N PHE A 222 3.40 -7.09 -16.47
CA PHE A 222 1.96 -7.18 -16.25
C PHE A 222 1.57 -6.79 -14.83
N THR A 223 2.35 -7.19 -13.83
CA THR A 223 2.14 -6.79 -12.43
C THR A 223 2.14 -5.28 -12.31
N ILE A 224 3.18 -4.61 -12.81
CA ILE A 224 3.35 -3.15 -12.70
C ILE A 224 2.28 -2.39 -13.50
N SER A 225 1.93 -2.87 -14.70
CA SER A 225 1.05 -2.13 -15.62
C SER A 225 -0.43 -2.32 -15.30
N ILE A 226 -0.85 -3.50 -14.84
CA ILE A 226 -2.27 -3.79 -14.59
C ILE A 226 -2.75 -3.11 -13.31
N MET A 227 -1.89 -2.90 -12.31
CA MET A 227 -2.26 -2.18 -11.09
C MET A 227 -2.88 -0.80 -11.36
N PRO A 228 -2.21 0.14 -12.06
CA PRO A 228 -2.77 1.45 -12.35
C PRO A 228 -3.96 1.39 -13.32
N PHE A 229 -3.93 0.51 -14.33
CA PHE A 229 -5.03 0.40 -15.29
C PHE A 229 -6.32 -0.16 -14.69
N THR A 230 -6.23 -0.97 -13.64
CA THR A 230 -7.39 -1.54 -12.95
C THR A 230 -7.69 -0.87 -11.62
N TYR A 231 -6.91 0.14 -11.23
CA TYR A 231 -6.96 0.78 -9.91
C TYR A 231 -6.94 -0.24 -8.75
N SER A 232 -6.26 -1.36 -8.93
CA SER A 232 -6.28 -2.48 -7.99
C SER A 232 -4.94 -3.21 -7.94
N ILE A 233 -4.28 -3.11 -6.78
CA ILE A 233 -3.06 -3.87 -6.46
C ILE A 233 -3.32 -5.37 -6.62
N ALA A 234 -4.46 -5.84 -6.09
CA ALA A 234 -4.89 -7.23 -6.18
C ALA A 234 -4.90 -7.76 -7.61
N ASN A 235 -5.44 -6.97 -8.56
CA ASN A 235 -5.54 -7.40 -9.95
C ASN A 235 -4.19 -7.44 -10.65
N GLY A 236 -3.29 -6.51 -10.32
CA GLY A 236 -1.91 -6.54 -10.81
C GLY A 236 -1.12 -7.75 -10.31
N ILE A 237 -1.14 -8.00 -8.99
CA ILE A 237 -0.50 -9.18 -8.39
C ILE A 237 -1.05 -10.46 -9.03
N ALA A 238 -2.38 -10.56 -9.17
CA ALA A 238 -3.03 -11.72 -9.77
C ALA A 238 -2.54 -11.96 -11.20
N ALA A 239 -2.43 -10.91 -12.02
CA ALA A 239 -1.93 -11.04 -13.38
C ALA A 239 -0.48 -11.55 -13.42
N GLY A 240 0.41 -11.00 -12.58
CA GLY A 240 1.77 -11.50 -12.44
C GLY A 240 1.83 -12.98 -12.07
N ILE A 241 1.10 -13.37 -11.03
CA ILE A 241 1.03 -14.75 -10.52
C ILE A 241 0.42 -15.71 -11.55
N ILE A 242 -0.48 -15.25 -12.43
CA ILE A 242 -1.02 -16.07 -13.52
C ILE A 242 0.02 -16.25 -14.63
N PHE A 243 0.63 -15.16 -15.11
CA PHE A 243 1.54 -15.22 -16.25
C PHE A 243 2.88 -15.88 -15.92
N TYR A 244 3.37 -15.77 -14.68
CA TYR A 244 4.64 -16.37 -14.25
C TYR A 244 4.72 -17.90 -14.49
N PRO A 245 3.84 -18.73 -13.90
CA PRO A 245 3.84 -20.17 -14.14
C PRO A 245 3.55 -20.54 -15.58
N ILE A 246 2.68 -19.80 -16.28
CA ILE A 246 2.34 -20.06 -17.69
C ILE A 246 3.59 -19.96 -18.57
N VAL A 247 4.32 -18.85 -18.47
CA VAL A 247 5.52 -18.61 -19.28
C VAL A 247 6.63 -19.60 -18.93
N LYS A 248 6.83 -19.90 -17.65
CA LYS A 248 7.81 -20.90 -17.19
C LYS A 248 7.46 -22.32 -17.63
N ILE A 249 6.19 -22.69 -17.73
CA ILE A 249 5.77 -23.99 -18.30
C ILE A 249 6.13 -24.04 -19.79
N VAL A 250 5.70 -23.04 -20.56
CA VAL A 250 5.85 -23.04 -22.03
C VAL A 250 7.33 -23.02 -22.44
N THR A 251 8.19 -22.41 -21.63
CA THR A 251 9.64 -22.37 -21.85
C THR A 251 10.39 -23.58 -21.28
N GLY A 252 9.69 -24.58 -20.74
CA GLY A 252 10.29 -25.82 -20.20
C GLY A 252 10.90 -25.68 -18.80
N ARG A 253 10.83 -24.49 -18.18
CA ARG A 253 11.41 -24.14 -16.88
C ARG A 253 10.45 -24.36 -15.70
N ARG A 254 9.52 -25.30 -15.82
CA ARG A 254 8.50 -25.62 -14.80
C ARG A 254 9.05 -25.93 -13.39
N LYS A 255 10.31 -26.38 -13.29
CA LYS A 255 10.94 -26.72 -12.00
C LYS A 255 11.39 -25.49 -11.20
N GLU A 256 11.47 -24.32 -11.83
CA GLU A 256 11.83 -23.06 -11.16
C GLU A 256 10.66 -22.49 -10.35
N VAL A 257 9.43 -22.89 -10.67
CA VAL A 257 8.22 -22.37 -10.05
C VAL A 257 7.78 -23.27 -8.91
N HIS A 258 7.61 -22.69 -7.72
CA HIS A 258 7.12 -23.43 -6.58
C HIS A 258 5.67 -23.90 -6.81
N PRO A 259 5.29 -25.14 -6.45
CA PRO A 259 3.94 -25.71 -6.64
C PRO A 259 2.79 -24.79 -6.20
N ILE A 260 3.01 -24.02 -5.12
CA ILE A 260 2.01 -23.09 -4.59
C ILE A 260 1.61 -22.02 -5.61
N VAL A 261 2.54 -21.53 -6.43
CA VAL A 261 2.26 -20.47 -7.42
C VAL A 261 1.30 -20.97 -8.50
N TYR A 262 1.37 -22.26 -8.85
CA TYR A 262 0.41 -22.87 -9.77
C TYR A 262 -1.01 -22.94 -9.18
N VAL A 263 -1.12 -23.31 -7.91
CA VAL A 263 -2.41 -23.33 -7.20
C VAL A 263 -2.99 -21.92 -7.13
N LEU A 264 -2.15 -20.92 -6.84
CA LEU A 264 -2.55 -19.52 -6.77
C LEU A 264 -3.00 -18.97 -8.14
N ALA A 265 -2.25 -19.29 -9.20
CA ALA A 265 -2.64 -18.94 -10.56
C ALA A 265 -4.02 -19.50 -10.92
N ALA A 266 -4.29 -20.77 -10.59
CA ALA A 266 -5.59 -21.38 -10.80
C ALA A 266 -6.69 -20.67 -10.01
N LEU A 267 -6.46 -20.36 -8.72
CA LEU A 267 -7.43 -19.63 -7.89
C LEU A 267 -7.75 -18.24 -8.44
N PHE A 268 -6.76 -17.48 -8.90
CA PHE A 268 -6.99 -16.17 -9.51
C PHE A 268 -7.70 -16.26 -10.85
N ILE A 269 -7.44 -17.28 -11.67
CA ILE A 269 -8.21 -17.52 -12.91
C ILE A 269 -9.67 -17.80 -12.59
N ILE A 270 -9.93 -18.66 -11.59
CA ILE A 270 -11.30 -18.96 -11.13
C ILE A 270 -11.96 -17.68 -10.63
N ARG A 271 -11.24 -16.84 -9.88
CA ARG A 271 -11.71 -15.51 -9.46
C ARG A 271 -12.16 -14.64 -10.62
N PHE A 272 -11.33 -14.44 -11.63
CA PHE A 272 -11.69 -13.57 -12.75
C PHE A 272 -12.77 -14.13 -13.67
N THR A 273 -12.97 -15.44 -13.70
CA THR A 273 -13.96 -16.08 -14.57
C THR A 273 -15.33 -16.27 -13.89
N ILE A 274 -15.38 -16.46 -12.57
CA ILE A 274 -16.60 -16.79 -11.83
C ILE A 274 -17.15 -15.61 -11.02
N LEU A 275 -16.32 -14.72 -10.47
CA LEU A 275 -16.81 -13.56 -9.73
C LEU A 275 -17.14 -12.41 -10.69
N PRO A 276 -18.38 -11.89 -10.70
CA PRO A 276 -18.64 -10.58 -11.28
C PRO A 276 -17.90 -9.49 -10.49
N LYS A 277 -17.54 -8.41 -11.20
CA LYS A 277 -16.87 -7.22 -10.64
C LYS A 277 -17.68 -6.56 -9.54
#